data_AF-A0A357LCI5-F1
#
_entry.id   AF-A0A357LCI5-F1
#
_cell.length_a   1.000
_cell.length_b   1.000
_cell.length_c   1.000
_cell.angle_alpha   90.00
_cell.angle_beta   90.00
_cell.angle_gamma   90.00
#
_symmetry.space_group_name_H-M   'P 1'
#
loop_
_entity.id
_entity.type
_entity.pdbx_description
1 polymer ?
#
loop_
_entity_poly.entity_id
_entity_poly.type
_entity_poly.pdbx_seq_one_letter_code
_entity_poly.pdbx_strand_id
1 'polypeptide(L)'
;RRPPEASAIVGPSVREGDLDLTRQPIEFAGVNYYSPTTIRFDPASPSRIAPGEPRKGAPRDAFGREIDPSGLFEMLERLRTRYGNPRVYITENGCSDPFTDGPAILDDGFRIDYLRAHLETVKAAMEKGGRIAGYFHWTLIDNWEWALGYRSKFGLVAMDRQTGVRTPKASYRWFAKLAATGSLDEGAPSFS
;
A
#
# COMPACT_ATOMS: atom_id res chain seq x y z
N ARG A 1 21.27 -18.33 -5.24
CA ARG A 1 21.18 -19.34 -6.33
C ARG A 1 19.71 -19.65 -6.54
N ARG A 2 19.20 -19.65 -7.79
CA ARG A 2 17.81 -20.08 -8.06
C ARG A 2 17.67 -21.58 -7.78
N PRO A 3 16.54 -22.06 -7.24
CA PRO A 3 16.22 -23.48 -7.20
C PRO A 3 16.28 -24.07 -8.63
N PRO A 4 16.84 -25.28 -8.85
CA PRO A 4 16.96 -25.89 -10.18
C PRO A 4 15.62 -25.97 -10.93
N GLU A 5 14.54 -26.28 -10.21
CA GLU A 5 13.17 -26.39 -10.74
C GLU A 5 12.66 -25.06 -11.30
N ALA A 6 12.90 -23.94 -10.60
CA ALA A 6 12.55 -22.61 -11.09
C ALA A 6 13.40 -22.20 -12.31
N SER A 7 14.66 -22.65 -12.37
CA SER A 7 15.52 -22.39 -13.53
C SER A 7 15.05 -23.14 -14.78
N ALA A 8 14.48 -24.34 -14.64
CA ALA A 8 13.94 -25.10 -15.77
C ALA A 8 12.66 -24.47 -16.35
N ILE A 9 11.81 -23.87 -15.51
CA ILE A 9 10.56 -23.23 -15.94
C ILE A 9 10.81 -21.88 -16.61
N VAL A 10 11.65 -21.04 -15.99
CA VAL A 10 11.83 -19.64 -16.42
C VAL A 10 13.04 -19.49 -17.34
N GLY A 11 14.00 -20.42 -17.29
CA GLY A 11 15.25 -20.38 -18.05
C GLY A 11 15.06 -20.21 -19.56
N PRO A 12 14.17 -20.97 -20.23
CA PRO A 12 13.91 -20.80 -21.66
C PRO A 12 13.35 -19.43 -22.03
N SER A 13 12.75 -18.72 -21.07
CA SER A 13 12.14 -17.40 -21.27
C SER A 13 13.10 -16.24 -21.00
N VAL A 14 14.26 -16.49 -20.37
CA VAL A 14 15.29 -15.47 -20.11
C VAL A 14 16.36 -15.59 -21.18
N ARG A 15 16.45 -14.59 -22.05
CA ARG A 15 17.42 -14.52 -23.13
C ARG A 15 18.72 -13.89 -22.65
N GLU A 16 19.78 -14.12 -23.41
CA GLU A 16 21.03 -13.40 -23.23
C GLU A 16 20.80 -11.89 -23.33
N GLY A 17 21.36 -11.13 -22.39
CA GLY A 17 21.17 -9.67 -22.31
C GLY A 17 19.95 -9.20 -21.52
N ASP A 18 18.94 -10.04 -21.23
CA ASP A 18 17.72 -9.60 -20.52
C ASP A 18 18.02 -9.03 -19.12
N LEU A 19 18.95 -9.66 -18.39
CA LEU A 19 19.34 -9.18 -17.06
C LEU A 19 20.10 -7.85 -17.11
N ASP A 20 20.80 -7.58 -18.22
CA ASP A 20 21.45 -6.28 -18.44
C ASP A 20 20.42 -5.21 -18.78
N LEU A 21 19.45 -5.53 -19.65
CA LEU A 21 18.36 -4.64 -20.01
C LEU A 21 17.44 -4.29 -18.83
N THR A 22 17.23 -5.21 -17.89
CA THR A 22 16.33 -5.00 -16.73
C THR A 22 16.99 -4.31 -15.54
N ARG A 23 18.32 -4.11 -15.55
CA ARG A 23 19.07 -3.50 -14.45
C ARG A 23 19.60 -2.09 -14.75
N GLN A 24 18.98 -1.40 -15.70
CA GLN A 24 19.36 -0.04 -16.03
C GLN A 24 19.19 0.89 -14.81
N PRO A 25 20.03 1.91 -14.65
CA PRO A 25 19.86 2.90 -13.60
C PRO A 25 18.49 3.57 -13.68
N ILE A 26 17.86 3.79 -12.53
CA ILE A 26 16.57 4.49 -12.39
C ILE A 26 16.74 5.69 -11.47
N GLU A 27 16.01 6.79 -11.73
CA GLU A 27 16.07 7.97 -10.86
C GLU A 27 15.29 7.80 -9.55
N PHE A 28 14.27 6.94 -9.54
CA PHE A 28 13.48 6.62 -8.35
C PHE A 28 12.81 5.25 -8.45
N ALA A 29 12.41 4.70 -7.30
CA ALA A 29 11.56 3.53 -7.20
C ALA A 29 10.16 3.92 -6.71
N GLY A 30 9.13 3.50 -7.45
CA GLY A 30 7.74 3.59 -7.01
C GLY A 30 7.37 2.39 -6.14
N VAL A 31 6.62 2.62 -5.08
CA VAL A 31 6.20 1.58 -4.15
C VAL A 31 4.70 1.65 -3.88
N ASN A 32 4.01 0.55 -4.17
CA ASN A 32 2.62 0.33 -3.77
C ASN A 32 2.61 -0.59 -2.54
N TYR A 33 1.97 -0.14 -1.45
CA TYR A 33 1.84 -0.92 -0.22
C TYR A 33 0.42 -0.80 0.35
N TYR A 34 -0.14 -1.93 0.77
CA TYR A 34 -1.47 -1.97 1.39
C TYR A 34 -1.50 -2.84 2.65
N SER A 35 -0.78 -3.96 2.66
CA SER A 35 -0.75 -4.92 3.75
C SER A 35 0.50 -5.80 3.67
N PRO A 36 0.97 -6.38 4.79
CA PRO A 36 1.94 -7.45 4.75
C PRO A 36 1.30 -8.74 4.22
N THR A 37 2.12 -9.79 4.03
CA THR A 37 1.64 -11.14 3.73
C THR A 37 2.27 -12.12 4.71
N THR A 38 1.43 -12.84 5.46
CA THR A 38 1.91 -13.95 6.29
C THR A 38 2.08 -15.20 5.45
N ILE A 39 3.23 -15.84 5.58
CA ILE A 39 3.60 -17.06 4.86
C ILE A 39 4.01 -18.12 5.88
N ARG A 40 3.56 -19.36 5.70
CA ARG A 40 3.98 -20.52 6.50
C ARG A 40 4.80 -21.49 5.66
N PHE A 41 5.65 -22.25 6.33
CA PHE A 41 6.30 -23.40 5.71
C PHE A 41 5.25 -24.46 5.36
N ASP A 42 5.37 -25.02 4.16
CA ASP A 42 4.51 -26.10 3.68
C ASP A 42 5.31 -27.07 2.81
N PRO A 43 5.68 -28.25 3.33
CA PRO A 43 6.50 -29.20 2.57
C PRO A 43 5.75 -29.81 1.36
N ALA A 44 4.42 -29.73 1.32
CA ALA A 44 3.63 -30.23 0.19
C ALA A 44 3.51 -29.20 -0.95
N SER A 45 3.79 -27.92 -0.68
CA SER A 45 3.83 -26.88 -1.71
C SER A 45 5.10 -26.97 -2.56
N PRO A 46 5.04 -26.84 -3.89
CA PRO A 46 6.23 -26.80 -4.75
C PRO A 46 7.23 -25.69 -4.36
N SER A 47 6.74 -24.54 -3.87
CA SER A 47 7.59 -23.45 -3.39
C SER A 47 8.06 -23.63 -1.93
N ARG A 48 7.66 -24.73 -1.28
CA ARG A 48 7.83 -25.04 0.14
C ARG A 48 7.18 -24.03 1.11
N ILE A 49 6.32 -23.17 0.59
CA ILE A 49 5.61 -22.14 1.33
C ILE A 49 4.14 -22.08 0.90
N ALA A 50 3.28 -21.65 1.82
CA ALA A 50 1.86 -21.41 1.58
C ALA A 50 1.38 -20.15 2.31
N PRO A 51 0.22 -19.57 1.93
CA PRO A 51 -0.40 -18.51 2.73
C PRO A 51 -0.58 -18.96 4.17
N GLY A 52 -0.15 -18.09 5.10
CA GLY A 52 -0.36 -18.26 6.53
C GLY A 52 -1.50 -17.37 7.03
N GLU A 53 -1.96 -17.64 8.25
CA GLU A 53 -2.93 -16.78 8.90
C GLU A 53 -2.29 -15.48 9.39
N PRO A 54 -2.93 -14.31 9.19
CA PRO A 54 -2.53 -13.07 9.83
C PRO A 54 -2.44 -13.19 11.35
N ARG A 55 -1.76 -12.23 12.00
CA ARG A 55 -1.61 -12.25 13.46
C ARG A 55 -2.99 -12.28 14.12
N LYS A 56 -3.15 -13.13 15.14
CA LYS A 56 -4.43 -13.28 15.84
C LYS A 56 -4.86 -11.93 16.42
N GLY A 57 -6.06 -11.48 16.06
CA GLY A 57 -6.62 -10.20 16.50
C GLY A 57 -6.13 -8.97 15.73
N ALA A 58 -5.35 -9.16 14.66
CA ALA A 58 -4.90 -8.02 13.86
C ALA A 58 -6.10 -7.33 13.17
N PRO A 59 -6.10 -5.98 13.14
CA PRO A 59 -7.12 -5.23 12.41
C PRO A 59 -7.07 -5.55 10.92
N ARG A 60 -8.23 -5.52 10.27
CA ARG A 60 -8.36 -5.86 8.85
C ARG A 60 -9.11 -4.79 8.08
N ASP A 61 -8.73 -4.61 6.83
CA ASP A 61 -9.46 -3.76 5.91
C ASP A 61 -10.66 -4.49 5.27
N ALA A 62 -11.36 -3.81 4.36
CA ALA A 62 -12.50 -4.37 3.64
C ALA A 62 -12.16 -5.60 2.77
N PHE A 63 -10.89 -5.77 2.39
CA PHE A 63 -10.40 -6.94 1.65
C PHE A 63 -10.05 -8.12 2.59
N GLY A 64 -10.20 -7.94 3.90
CA GLY A 64 -9.76 -8.91 4.90
C GLY A 64 -8.24 -8.94 5.08
N ARG A 65 -7.50 -7.99 4.50
CA ARG A 65 -6.05 -7.89 4.62
C ARG A 65 -5.69 -7.27 5.96
N GLU A 66 -4.58 -7.72 6.54
CA GLU A 66 -4.07 -7.14 7.77
C GLU A 66 -3.67 -5.66 7.55
N ILE A 67 -4.15 -4.78 8.43
CA ILE A 67 -3.71 -3.39 8.50
C ILE A 67 -2.47 -3.37 9.41
N ASP A 68 -1.30 -3.31 8.80
CA ASP A 68 -0.03 -3.23 9.53
C ASP A 68 0.93 -2.24 8.86
N PRO A 69 1.09 -1.04 9.44
CA PRO A 69 2.06 -0.06 8.97
C PRO A 69 3.51 -0.55 9.05
N SER A 70 3.85 -1.43 10.00
CA SER A 70 5.25 -1.85 10.20
C SER A 70 5.84 -2.60 8.99
N GLY A 71 5.01 -3.29 8.19
CA GLY A 71 5.48 -3.89 6.93
C GLY A 71 5.93 -2.85 5.90
N LEU A 72 5.33 -1.65 5.88
CA LEU A 72 5.80 -0.53 5.05
C LEU A 72 7.17 -0.06 5.53
N PHE A 73 7.36 0.07 6.85
CA PHE A 73 8.65 0.42 7.45
C PHE A 73 9.74 -0.56 7.02
N GLU A 74 9.51 -1.86 7.23
CA GLU A 74 10.49 -2.91 6.92
C GLU A 74 10.88 -2.93 5.45
N MET A 75 9.92 -2.73 4.55
CA MET A 75 10.18 -2.67 3.12
C MET A 75 11.00 -1.43 2.76
N LEU A 76 10.72 -0.25 3.34
CA LEU A 76 11.51 0.96 3.13
C LEU A 76 12.93 0.82 3.70
N GLU A 77 13.09 0.24 4.88
CA GLU A 77 14.39 -0.08 5.48
C GLU A 77 15.18 -1.07 4.62
N ARG A 78 14.50 -2.05 4.02
CA ARG A 78 15.14 -3.01 3.10
C ARG A 78 15.63 -2.31 1.83
N LEU A 79 14.88 -1.37 1.27
CA LEU A 79 15.34 -0.55 0.14
C LEU A 79 16.57 0.29 0.54
N ARG A 80 16.54 0.88 1.72
CA ARG A 80 17.66 1.66 2.29
C ARG A 80 18.93 0.82 2.45
N THR A 81 18.82 -0.34 3.08
CA THR A 81 19.97 -1.14 3.54
C THR A 81 20.48 -2.13 2.50
N ARG A 82 19.61 -2.62 1.60
CA ARG A 82 19.94 -3.73 0.68
C ARG A 82 19.95 -3.35 -0.79
N TYR A 83 19.35 -2.22 -1.15
CA TYR A 83 19.22 -1.77 -2.56
C TYR A 83 19.83 -0.40 -2.81
N GLY A 84 20.80 0.02 -1.99
CA GLY A 84 21.57 1.25 -2.22
C GLY A 84 20.84 2.54 -1.89
N ASN A 85 19.77 2.49 -1.08
CA ASN A 85 18.97 3.65 -0.67
C ASN A 85 18.52 4.53 -1.86
N PRO A 86 17.72 3.97 -2.79
CA PRO A 86 17.21 4.74 -3.92
C PRO A 86 16.28 5.84 -3.42
N ARG A 87 16.06 6.86 -4.26
CA ARG A 87 14.94 7.79 -4.05
C ARG A 87 13.63 7.01 -4.19
N VAL A 88 12.72 7.14 -3.23
CA VAL A 88 11.46 6.39 -3.20
C VAL A 88 10.27 7.33 -3.24
N TYR A 89 9.24 6.93 -3.98
CA TYR A 89 7.89 7.47 -3.88
C TYR A 89 6.94 6.36 -3.46
N ILE A 90 6.13 6.59 -2.43
CA ILE A 90 4.98 5.72 -2.16
C ILE A 90 3.93 6.10 -3.20
N THR A 91 3.79 5.30 -4.24
CA THR A 91 2.94 5.58 -5.40
C THR A 91 1.50 5.15 -5.16
N GLU A 92 1.26 4.19 -4.26
CA GLU A 92 -0.07 3.86 -3.78
C GLU A 92 -0.04 3.37 -2.33
N ASN A 93 -0.95 3.92 -1.52
CA ASN A 93 -1.32 3.40 -0.21
C ASN A 93 -2.72 3.93 0.13
N GLY A 94 -3.53 3.13 0.83
CA GLY A 94 -4.89 3.51 1.20
C GLY A 94 -5.76 2.32 1.62
N CYS A 95 -7.02 2.57 1.96
CA CYS A 95 -7.98 1.53 2.29
C CYS A 95 -9.36 1.84 1.70
N SER A 96 -10.14 0.79 1.45
CA SER A 96 -11.51 0.89 0.94
C SER A 96 -12.54 0.95 2.06
N ASP A 97 -13.68 1.57 1.78
CA ASP A 97 -14.93 1.33 2.52
C ASP A 97 -15.28 -0.18 2.49
N PRO A 98 -16.10 -0.68 3.43
CA PRO A 98 -16.73 -2.00 3.30
C PRO A 98 -17.45 -2.16 1.96
N PHE A 99 -17.34 -3.33 1.34
CA PHE A 99 -17.86 -3.54 -0.01
C PHE A 99 -19.39 -3.50 -0.03
N THR A 100 -19.94 -2.59 -0.82
CA THR A 100 -21.39 -2.39 -0.93
C THR A 100 -21.77 -1.79 -2.27
N ASP A 101 -22.95 -2.13 -2.78
CA ASP A 101 -23.58 -1.44 -3.92
C ASP A 101 -24.18 -0.08 -3.53
N GLY A 102 -24.23 0.22 -2.22
CA GLY A 102 -24.68 1.49 -1.67
C GLY A 102 -23.68 2.65 -1.83
N PRO A 103 -24.05 3.83 -1.32
CA PRO A 103 -23.21 5.02 -1.38
C PRO A 103 -21.91 4.87 -0.59
N ALA A 104 -20.94 5.74 -0.88
CA ALA A 104 -19.70 5.84 -0.11
C ALA A 104 -19.96 6.31 1.32
N ILE A 105 -19.09 5.91 2.24
CA ILE A 105 -19.06 6.47 3.59
C ILE A 105 -18.36 7.83 3.50
N LEU A 106 -19.10 8.91 3.77
CA LEU A 106 -18.54 10.27 3.71
C LEU A 106 -17.77 10.65 4.97
N ASP A 107 -18.17 10.14 6.13
CA ASP A 107 -17.47 10.30 7.41
C ASP A 107 -16.59 9.07 7.68
N ASP A 108 -15.47 9.01 6.95
CA ASP A 108 -14.59 7.85 6.83
C ASP A 108 -13.39 7.92 7.78
N GLY A 109 -13.65 8.08 9.08
CA GLY A 109 -12.61 8.16 10.13
C GLY A 109 -11.60 7.00 10.11
N PHE A 110 -12.06 5.78 9.81
CA PHE A 110 -11.17 4.61 9.67
C PHE A 110 -10.09 4.78 8.60
N ARG A 111 -10.37 5.56 7.54
CA ARG A 111 -9.40 5.86 6.48
C ARG A 111 -8.37 6.86 6.97
N ILE A 112 -8.78 7.85 7.75
CA ILE A 112 -7.86 8.79 8.41
C ILE A 112 -6.91 8.04 9.34
N ASP A 113 -7.44 7.12 10.16
CA ASP A 113 -6.63 6.32 11.09
C ASP A 113 -5.62 5.44 10.33
N TYR A 114 -6.06 4.78 9.25
CA TYR A 114 -5.18 4.00 8.37
C TYR A 114 -4.05 4.86 7.79
N LEU A 115 -4.39 6.02 7.21
CA LEU A 115 -3.42 6.89 6.56
C LEU A 115 -2.42 7.48 7.56
N ARG A 116 -2.91 7.94 8.71
CA ARG A 116 -2.08 8.49 9.79
C ARG A 116 -1.02 7.47 10.22
N ALA A 117 -1.43 6.23 10.54
CA ALA A 117 -0.52 5.21 11.01
C ALA A 117 0.56 4.83 9.97
N HIS A 118 0.21 4.81 8.68
CA HIS A 118 1.18 4.55 7.59
C HIS A 118 2.11 5.74 7.35
N LEU A 119 1.61 6.97 7.45
CA LEU A 119 2.43 8.18 7.28
C LEU A 119 3.39 8.40 8.45
N GLU A 120 3.02 8.05 9.67
CA GLU A 120 3.93 8.01 10.83
C GLU A 120 5.09 7.03 10.58
N THR A 121 4.80 5.88 10.00
CA THR A 121 5.81 4.91 9.58
C THR A 121 6.74 5.48 8.49
N VAL A 122 6.18 6.16 7.48
CA VAL A 122 6.97 6.83 6.44
C VAL A 122 7.90 7.88 7.05
N LYS A 123 7.40 8.70 7.98
CA LYS A 123 8.20 9.66 8.73
C LYS A 123 9.34 8.98 9.50
N ALA A 124 9.06 7.91 10.23
CA ALA A 124 10.08 7.15 10.94
C ALA A 124 11.17 6.58 10.00
N ALA A 125 10.79 6.11 8.80
CA ALA A 125 11.76 5.64 7.80
C ALA A 125 12.63 6.79 7.25
N MET A 126 12.06 7.99 7.06
CA MET A 126 12.81 9.20 6.70
C MET A 126 13.81 9.58 7.80
N GLU A 127 13.40 9.54 9.07
CA GLU A 127 14.26 9.81 10.23
C GLU A 127 15.44 8.82 10.34
N LYS A 128 15.29 7.59 9.83
CA LYS A 128 16.37 6.59 9.71
C LYS A 128 17.27 6.79 8.48
N GLY A 129 17.06 7.85 7.70
CA GLY A 129 17.85 8.19 6.51
C GLY A 129 17.35 7.57 5.21
N GLY A 130 16.11 7.05 5.18
CA GLY A 130 15.45 6.62 3.95
C GLY A 130 15.18 7.81 3.03
N ARG A 131 15.56 7.71 1.75
CA ARG A 131 15.37 8.79 0.76
C ARG A 131 13.95 8.81 0.17
N ILE A 132 12.96 9.07 1.01
CA ILE A 132 11.56 9.11 0.60
C ILE A 132 11.20 10.53 0.16
N ALA A 133 10.71 10.67 -1.07
CA ALA A 133 10.51 11.96 -1.74
C ALA A 133 9.04 12.33 -1.97
N GLY A 134 8.10 11.43 -1.67
CA GLY A 134 6.68 11.73 -1.78
C GLY A 134 5.78 10.54 -1.44
N TYR A 135 4.51 10.86 -1.25
CA TYR A 135 3.46 9.92 -0.90
C TYR A 135 2.20 10.25 -1.72
N PHE A 136 1.60 9.23 -2.31
CA PHE A 136 0.37 9.31 -3.08
C PHE A 136 -0.67 8.38 -2.46
N HIS A 137 -1.79 8.97 -2.03
CA HIS A 137 -2.95 8.20 -1.60
C HIS A 137 -3.63 7.55 -2.81
N TRP A 138 -3.90 6.26 -2.72
CA TRP A 138 -4.81 5.58 -3.63
C TRP A 138 -6.21 5.60 -3.03
N THR A 139 -7.16 6.36 -3.56
CA THR A 139 -7.12 7.17 -4.79
C THR A 139 -7.82 8.51 -4.59
N LEU A 140 -7.81 9.39 -5.59
CA LEU A 140 -8.52 10.67 -5.49
C LEU A 140 -10.04 10.48 -5.48
N ILE A 141 -10.59 9.72 -6.44
CA ILE A 141 -12.02 9.56 -6.66
C ILE A 141 -12.39 8.09 -6.59
N ASP A 142 -13.53 7.75 -5.97
CA ASP A 142 -14.09 6.39 -6.03
C ASP A 142 -14.18 5.92 -7.50
N ASN A 143 -13.52 4.81 -7.80
CA ASN A 143 -13.28 4.35 -9.17
C ASN A 143 -13.80 2.91 -9.38
N TRP A 144 -13.54 2.38 -10.58
CA TRP A 144 -13.78 0.97 -10.88
C TRP A 144 -12.63 0.13 -10.30
N GLU A 145 -12.89 -0.60 -9.22
CA GLU A 145 -11.91 -1.44 -8.53
C GLU A 145 -11.88 -2.87 -9.13
N TRP A 146 -11.40 -2.96 -10.37
CA TRP A 146 -11.12 -4.22 -11.07
C TRP A 146 -12.26 -5.25 -10.99
N ALA A 147 -12.01 -6.41 -10.37
CA ALA A 147 -12.99 -7.48 -10.24
C ALA A 147 -14.16 -7.14 -9.29
N LEU A 148 -14.01 -6.13 -8.43
CA LEU A 148 -15.06 -5.67 -7.51
C LEU A 148 -15.97 -4.61 -8.13
N GLY A 149 -15.63 -4.10 -9.32
CA GLY A 149 -16.34 -2.98 -9.94
C GLY A 149 -16.42 -1.80 -8.96
N TYR A 150 -17.61 -1.24 -8.75
CA TYR A 150 -17.82 -0.07 -7.89
C TYR A 150 -18.22 -0.40 -6.44
N ARG A 151 -18.13 -1.67 -6.05
CA ARG A 151 -18.45 -2.10 -4.69
C ARG A 151 -17.41 -1.62 -3.68
N SER A 152 -16.15 -1.55 -4.10
CA SER A 152 -15.05 -0.96 -3.34
C SER A 152 -14.93 0.54 -3.65
N LYS A 153 -14.52 1.32 -2.64
CA LYS A 153 -14.51 2.78 -2.66
C LYS A 153 -13.28 3.28 -1.91
N PHE A 154 -12.15 3.41 -2.62
CA PHE A 154 -10.86 3.88 -2.10
C PHE A 154 -10.70 5.40 -2.08
N GLY A 155 -11.57 6.12 -2.80
CA GLY A 155 -11.42 7.54 -3.08
C GLY A 155 -11.49 8.40 -1.82
N LEU A 156 -10.71 9.48 -1.79
CA LEU A 156 -10.96 10.61 -0.89
C LEU A 156 -12.24 11.36 -1.27
N VAL A 157 -12.67 11.24 -2.52
CA VAL A 157 -13.87 11.89 -3.06
C VAL A 157 -14.84 10.83 -3.54
N ALA A 158 -16.05 10.83 -2.98
CA ALA A 158 -17.15 10.03 -3.47
C ALA A 158 -17.63 10.57 -4.82
N MET A 159 -18.03 9.68 -5.73
CA MET A 159 -18.64 10.05 -7.01
C MET A 159 -19.97 9.34 -7.21
N ASP A 160 -21.03 10.11 -7.37
CA ASP A 160 -22.29 9.59 -7.91
C ASP A 160 -22.08 9.27 -9.39
N ARG A 161 -22.26 8.01 -9.76
CA ARG A 161 -22.03 7.52 -11.12
C ARG A 161 -23.13 7.91 -12.10
N GLN A 162 -24.34 8.15 -11.63
CA GLN A 162 -25.47 8.55 -12.47
C GLN A 162 -25.39 10.04 -12.79
N THR A 163 -25.02 10.86 -11.81
CA THR A 163 -25.04 12.32 -11.94
C THR A 163 -23.66 12.94 -12.17
N GLY A 164 -22.57 12.21 -11.87
CA GLY A 164 -21.20 12.73 -11.91
C GLY A 164 -20.85 13.69 -10.76
N VAL A 165 -21.75 13.87 -9.80
CA VAL A 165 -21.52 14.71 -8.62
C VAL A 165 -20.39 14.12 -7.78
N ARG A 166 -19.47 14.99 -7.35
CA ARG A 166 -18.30 14.63 -6.54
C ARG A 166 -18.43 15.25 -5.16
N THR A 167 -18.29 14.42 -4.13
CA THR A 167 -18.46 14.82 -2.73
C THR A 167 -17.21 14.47 -1.95
N PRO A 168 -16.41 15.46 -1.50
CA PRO A 168 -15.24 15.20 -0.65
C PRO A 168 -15.64 14.50 0.65
N LYS A 169 -14.94 13.40 1.00
CA LYS A 169 -15.08 12.69 2.27
C LYS A 169 -14.32 13.41 3.39
N ALA A 170 -14.49 12.98 4.64
CA ALA A 170 -13.74 13.51 5.78
C ALA A 170 -12.22 13.36 5.57
N SER A 171 -11.79 12.20 5.04
CA SER A 171 -10.41 11.91 4.68
C SER A 171 -9.83 12.87 3.65
N TYR A 172 -10.61 13.38 2.68
CA TYR A 172 -10.15 14.41 1.74
C TYR A 172 -9.72 15.67 2.48
N ARG A 173 -10.58 16.16 3.39
CA ARG A 173 -10.31 17.41 4.12
C ARG A 173 -9.10 17.24 5.04
N TRP A 174 -9.00 16.09 5.70
CA TRP A 174 -7.83 15.75 6.52
C TRP A 174 -6.55 15.69 5.69
N PHE A 175 -6.55 14.96 4.57
CA PHE A 175 -5.39 14.80 3.71
C PHE A 175 -4.98 16.11 3.04
N ALA A 176 -5.95 16.96 2.65
CA ALA A 176 -5.68 18.30 2.13
C ALA A 176 -5.02 19.20 3.17
N LYS A 177 -5.46 19.15 4.44
CA LYS A 177 -4.80 19.87 5.54
C LYS A 177 -3.37 19.37 5.73
N LEU A 178 -3.17 18.05 5.81
CA LEU A 178 -1.84 17.45 5.90
C LEU A 178 -0.92 17.90 4.75
N ALA A 179 -1.40 17.85 3.51
CA ALA A 179 -0.62 18.24 2.35
C ALA A 179 -0.26 19.74 2.35
N ALA A 180 -1.15 20.59 2.87
CA ALA A 180 -0.90 22.03 2.99
C ALA A 180 0.07 22.39 4.13
N THR A 181 0.02 21.67 5.26
CA THR A 181 0.81 21.99 6.45
C THR A 181 2.10 21.19 6.58
N GLY A 182 2.17 20.02 5.95
CA GLY A 182 3.22 19.03 6.18
C GLY A 182 3.21 18.43 7.59
N SER A 183 2.13 18.64 8.37
CA SER A 183 2.02 18.20 9.77
C SER A 183 0.95 17.12 9.93
N LEU A 184 1.33 16.03 10.61
CA LEU A 184 0.42 14.96 11.03
C LEU A 184 -0.36 15.33 12.31
N ASP A 185 0.10 16.33 13.06
CA ASP A 185 -0.52 16.75 14.31
C ASP A 185 -1.59 17.81 14.06
N GLU A 186 -2.86 17.43 14.33
CA GLU A 186 -3.90 18.20 15.02
C GLU A 186 -5.26 17.47 14.95
N GLY A 187 -5.67 16.83 16.07
CA GLY A 187 -7.08 16.50 16.37
C GLY A 187 -7.46 15.01 16.57
N ALA A 188 -7.28 14.52 17.81
CA ALA A 188 -7.95 13.37 18.46
C ALA A 188 -7.60 11.92 18.06
N PRO A 189 -7.81 10.96 19.00
CA PRO A 189 -7.01 10.64 20.17
C PRO A 189 -6.06 9.45 19.91
N SER A 190 -5.02 9.29 20.73
CA SER A 190 -4.20 8.07 20.74
C SER A 190 -5.04 6.88 21.20
N PHE A 191 -5.13 5.83 20.41
CA PHE A 191 -5.61 4.54 20.91
C PHE A 191 -4.46 3.87 21.67
N SER A 192 -4.59 3.86 23.01
CA SER A 192 -3.85 2.98 23.92
C SER A 192 -4.37 1.55 23.83
#